data_AF-A0A1T4Y526-F1
#
_entry.id   AF-A0A1T4Y526-F1
#
_cell.length_a   1.000
_cell.length_b   1.000
_cell.length_c   1.000
_cell.angle_alpha   90.00
_cell.angle_beta   90.00
_cell.angle_gamma   90.00
#
_symmetry.space_group_name_H-M   'P 1'
#
loop_
_entity.id
_entity.type
_entity.pdbx_description
1 polymer ?
#
loop_
_entity_poly.entity_id
_entity_poly.type
_entity_poly.pdbx_seq_one_letter_code
_entity_poly.pdbx_strand_id
1 'polypeptide(L)'
;MQLERLIDHIVTRVNINLRNPRADVRPYVSGLVAEDKFSQYYAFYALTPYHPIYFRFVYSSLAGTYFLGKCEVENSVLYKSDIRGDELKKRGTVVKVGDSDVTVYEDEIISIRSSILLKTLVHNNSHDPESLEVFRIRNTVALHFSNIHGTCTEGLLLMPFGTVDLTTIHDCVVGNFSYVQAGDLSHEHIGDGLVWVRAEDAFEFKYQHPQDALKKYVDYTPGQTPRGDFMAFLEERKEDFMPVYASVLPDPQEDIPDTALVSPYAVLKGDCRIGENVLVAQRAYVENSRLGDGGNAQENCYIVNSTYDGMNVTAHGGKVIHCHLGQKVFTGFNSFLRGNESCPVKVGNESIIMPHTIIDAEEPIEIPSNSLVWGLITTAKDLETHCMDLDEFAKLKGQFRLGEMTFEGSGKLFVDGFRKRIEHILEENGAYFDSDDTRGHAQTTQGSSYSLLQPYPQGPLKGLCPTVSIGDSGQGGRF
;
A
#
# COMPACT_ATOMS: atom_id res chain seq x y z
N MET A 1 3.19 0.54 -32.78
CA MET A 1 1.98 1.23 -32.27
C MET A 1 2.36 2.38 -31.34
N GLN A 2 1.46 3.28 -30.93
CA GLN A 2 1.85 4.41 -30.04
C GLN A 2 2.10 3.95 -28.59
N LEU A 3 1.37 2.95 -28.10
CA LEU A 3 1.59 2.38 -26.77
C LEU A 3 2.99 1.75 -26.63
N GLU A 4 3.42 0.93 -27.60
CA GLU A 4 4.80 0.41 -27.65
C GLU A 4 5.86 1.51 -27.62
N ARG A 5 5.68 2.58 -28.40
CA ARG A 5 6.61 3.72 -28.41
C ARG A 5 6.65 4.43 -27.06
N LEU A 6 5.51 4.55 -26.39
CA LEU A 6 5.43 5.11 -25.05
C LEU A 6 6.20 4.25 -24.05
N ILE A 7 5.99 2.93 -24.08
CA ILE A 7 6.71 1.98 -23.22
C ILE A 7 8.22 2.06 -23.46
N ASP A 8 8.66 2.05 -24.73
CA ASP A 8 10.07 2.17 -25.08
C ASP A 8 10.68 3.48 -24.57
N HIS A 9 9.94 4.60 -24.70
CA HIS A 9 10.36 5.89 -24.18
C HIS A 9 10.56 5.86 -22.66
N ILE A 10 9.59 5.29 -21.93
CA ILE A 10 9.66 5.18 -20.47
C ILE A 10 10.85 4.30 -20.06
N VAL A 11 10.98 3.10 -20.65
CA VAL A 11 12.10 2.17 -20.38
C VAL A 11 13.44 2.85 -20.61
N THR A 12 13.61 3.60 -21.71
CA THR A 12 14.84 4.35 -21.97
C THR A 12 15.12 5.38 -20.88
N ARG A 13 14.11 6.16 -20.44
CA ARG A 13 14.30 7.16 -19.38
C ARG A 13 14.69 6.53 -18.06
N VAL A 14 13.96 5.49 -17.64
CA VAL A 14 14.23 4.77 -16.38
C VAL A 14 15.64 4.16 -16.42
N ASN A 15 16.05 3.55 -17.54
CA ASN A 15 17.40 3.00 -17.67
C ASN A 15 18.51 4.07 -17.65
N ILE A 16 18.25 5.28 -18.14
CA ILE A 16 19.21 6.39 -18.02
C ILE A 16 19.39 6.76 -16.55
N ASN A 17 18.29 6.89 -15.79
CA ASN A 17 18.34 7.09 -14.34
C ASN A 17 19.13 5.95 -13.66
N LEU A 18 18.73 4.70 -13.89
CA LEU A 18 19.32 3.50 -13.28
C LEU A 18 20.68 3.05 -13.86
N ARG A 19 21.35 3.88 -14.67
CA ARG A 19 22.73 3.62 -15.18
C ARG A 19 23.74 3.40 -14.03
N ASN A 20 23.42 3.96 -12.86
CA ASN A 20 24.04 3.68 -11.58
C ASN A 20 22.89 3.50 -10.59
N PRO A 21 22.47 2.25 -10.28
CA PRO A 21 23.31 1.08 -9.98
C PRO A 21 23.54 0.05 -11.12
N ARG A 22 23.34 0.42 -12.39
CA ARG A 22 23.46 -0.45 -13.59
C ARG A 22 22.34 -1.49 -13.70
N ALA A 23 21.10 -1.07 -13.45
CA ALA A 23 19.92 -1.89 -13.69
C ALA A 23 19.30 -1.59 -15.07
N ASP A 24 18.78 -2.64 -15.72
CA ASP A 24 18.00 -2.53 -16.96
C ASP A 24 16.57 -3.01 -16.69
N VAL A 25 15.59 -2.12 -16.85
CA VAL A 25 14.17 -2.42 -16.61
C VAL A 25 13.49 -3.09 -17.81
N ARG A 26 14.12 -3.09 -19.00
CA ARG A 26 13.52 -3.64 -20.22
C ARG A 26 13.10 -5.10 -20.08
N PRO A 27 13.91 -6.02 -19.50
CA PRO A 27 13.51 -7.41 -19.31
C PRO A 27 12.30 -7.56 -18.40
N TYR A 28 12.10 -6.63 -17.45
CA TYR A 28 11.03 -6.69 -16.47
C TYR A 28 9.68 -6.29 -17.08
N VAL A 29 9.69 -5.33 -18.00
CA VAL A 29 8.48 -4.81 -18.65
C VAL A 29 8.08 -5.63 -19.88
N SER A 30 9.07 -6.15 -20.62
CA SER A 30 8.84 -6.91 -21.85
C SER A 30 8.03 -8.18 -21.56
N GLY A 31 6.84 -8.29 -22.14
CA GLY A 31 5.95 -9.45 -21.97
C GLY A 31 4.85 -9.28 -20.91
N LEU A 32 4.97 -8.31 -20.00
CA LEU A 32 3.91 -7.98 -19.03
C LEU A 32 2.83 -7.06 -19.62
N VAL A 33 3.22 -6.19 -20.55
CA VAL A 33 2.36 -5.19 -21.18
C VAL A 33 2.00 -5.65 -22.60
N ALA A 34 0.82 -6.25 -22.76
CA ALA A 34 0.31 -6.71 -24.06
C ALA A 34 -0.82 -5.80 -24.55
N GLU A 35 -0.68 -5.21 -25.74
CA GLU A 35 -1.58 -4.17 -26.26
C GLU A 35 -3.06 -4.55 -26.20
N ASP A 36 -3.38 -5.81 -26.56
CA ASP A 36 -4.75 -6.30 -26.57
C ASP A 36 -5.39 -6.22 -25.18
N LYS A 37 -4.63 -6.45 -24.11
CA LYS A 37 -5.12 -6.36 -22.74
C LYS A 37 -5.45 -4.92 -22.35
N PHE A 38 -4.66 -3.94 -22.79
CA PHE A 38 -4.83 -2.54 -22.34
C PHE A 38 -6.06 -1.87 -22.95
N SER A 39 -6.50 -2.33 -24.12
CA SER A 39 -7.77 -1.87 -24.73
C SER A 39 -9.03 -2.50 -24.12
N GLN A 40 -8.90 -3.53 -23.28
CA GLN A 40 -10.03 -4.29 -22.73
C GLN A 40 -10.56 -3.77 -21.39
N TYR A 41 -9.85 -2.85 -20.75
CA TYR A 41 -10.19 -2.38 -19.40
C TYR A 41 -10.48 -0.88 -19.37
N TYR A 42 -11.53 -0.50 -18.66
CA TYR A 42 -11.79 0.88 -18.29
C TYR A 42 -10.81 1.35 -17.21
N ALA A 43 -10.60 2.65 -17.13
CA ALA A 43 -10.09 3.31 -15.94
C ALA A 43 -11.25 3.94 -15.16
N PHE A 44 -11.03 4.22 -13.89
CA PHE A 44 -12.06 4.68 -12.96
C PHE A 44 -11.53 5.88 -12.18
N TYR A 45 -12.33 6.94 -12.05
CA TYR A 45 -12.00 8.06 -11.17
C TYR A 45 -13.16 8.34 -10.22
N ALA A 46 -12.84 8.52 -8.95
CA ALA A 46 -13.82 8.80 -7.90
C ALA A 46 -14.32 10.24 -7.99
N LEU A 47 -15.62 10.40 -7.78
CA LEU A 47 -16.32 11.65 -7.57
C LEU A 47 -16.88 11.64 -6.15
N THR A 48 -16.53 12.66 -5.38
CA THR A 48 -16.93 12.82 -3.99
C THR A 48 -17.11 14.30 -3.67
N PRO A 49 -18.12 14.69 -2.87
CA PRO A 49 -18.27 16.08 -2.46
C PRO A 49 -17.28 16.51 -1.36
N TYR A 50 -16.51 15.56 -0.79
CA TYR A 50 -15.66 15.81 0.39
C TYR A 50 -14.20 16.11 0.06
N HIS A 51 -13.72 15.68 -1.12
CA HIS A 51 -12.36 15.93 -1.58
C HIS A 51 -12.38 16.71 -2.89
N PRO A 52 -11.64 17.83 -3.01
CA PRO A 52 -11.50 18.53 -4.27
C PRO A 52 -10.92 17.61 -5.34
N ILE A 53 -11.55 17.57 -6.51
CA ILE A 53 -11.13 16.69 -7.60
C ILE A 53 -10.28 17.44 -8.62
N TYR A 54 -9.20 16.81 -9.07
CA TYR A 54 -8.40 17.27 -10.19
C TYR A 54 -7.73 16.08 -10.86
N PHE A 55 -8.06 15.82 -12.11
CA PHE A 55 -7.44 14.78 -12.90
C PHE A 55 -6.96 15.33 -14.23
N ARG A 56 -5.68 15.14 -14.54
CA ARG A 56 -5.13 15.49 -15.86
C ARG A 56 -4.35 14.32 -16.43
N PHE A 57 -4.85 13.77 -17.53
CA PHE A 57 -4.27 12.60 -18.18
C PHE A 57 -3.78 13.01 -19.56
N VAL A 58 -2.50 12.77 -19.86
CA VAL A 58 -1.86 13.20 -21.11
C VAL A 58 -0.98 12.08 -21.67
N TYR A 59 -1.30 11.62 -22.87
CA TYR A 59 -0.50 10.62 -23.60
C TYR A 59 -0.14 9.39 -22.74
N SER A 60 -1.16 8.83 -22.07
CA SER A 60 -0.98 7.76 -21.09
C SER A 60 -1.96 6.62 -21.33
N SER A 61 -1.64 5.43 -20.82
CA SER A 61 -2.57 4.30 -20.73
C SER A 61 -2.93 4.06 -19.27
N LEU A 62 -4.21 3.87 -18.96
CA LEU A 62 -4.73 3.81 -17.58
C LEU A 62 -5.53 2.53 -17.31
N ALA A 63 -5.34 1.50 -18.13
CA ALA A 63 -6.17 0.30 -18.18
C ALA A 63 -6.39 -0.37 -16.80
N GLY A 64 -7.64 -0.40 -16.33
CA GLY A 64 -8.03 -1.02 -15.06
C GLY A 64 -7.66 -0.22 -13.80
N THR A 65 -7.14 1.01 -13.96
CA THR A 65 -6.61 1.81 -12.85
C THR A 65 -7.69 2.66 -12.20
N TYR A 66 -7.61 2.80 -10.87
CA TYR A 66 -8.55 3.58 -10.06
C TYR A 66 -7.84 4.83 -9.53
N PHE A 67 -8.55 5.96 -9.59
CA PHE A 67 -8.05 7.26 -9.16
C PHE A 67 -8.99 7.88 -8.12
N LEU A 68 -8.42 8.49 -7.08
CA LEU A 68 -9.12 9.27 -6.05
C LEU A 68 -8.30 10.51 -5.71
N GLY A 69 -8.95 11.65 -5.48
CA GLY A 69 -8.30 12.90 -5.08
C GLY A 69 -7.75 13.72 -6.27
N LYS A 70 -6.51 14.21 -6.16
CA LYS A 70 -5.85 15.04 -7.19
C LYS A 70 -4.66 14.32 -7.83
N CYS A 71 -4.69 14.13 -9.15
CA CYS A 71 -3.64 13.39 -9.86
C CYS A 71 -3.41 13.87 -11.31
N GLU A 72 -2.13 14.04 -11.67
CA GLU A 72 -1.67 14.12 -13.05
C GLU A 72 -0.96 12.84 -13.48
N VAL A 73 -1.27 12.37 -14.70
CA VAL A 73 -0.59 11.23 -15.32
C VAL A 73 -0.15 11.60 -16.75
N GLU A 74 1.15 11.79 -16.92
CA GLU A 74 1.74 12.18 -18.21
C GLU A 74 2.72 11.13 -18.73
N ASN A 75 2.61 10.80 -20.02
CA ASN A 75 3.55 9.90 -20.71
C ASN A 75 3.80 8.60 -19.92
N SER A 76 2.74 7.99 -19.37
CA SER A 76 2.87 6.89 -18.42
C SER A 76 1.91 5.73 -18.74
N VAL A 77 2.23 4.55 -18.22
CA VAL A 77 1.41 3.33 -18.38
C VAL A 77 1.05 2.79 -17.00
N LEU A 78 -0.22 2.92 -16.63
CA LEU A 78 -0.77 2.40 -15.38
C LEU A 78 -1.71 1.25 -15.71
N TYR A 79 -1.45 0.09 -15.13
CA TYR A 79 -2.25 -1.12 -15.33
C TYR A 79 -2.77 -1.63 -14.00
N LYS A 80 -4.09 -1.69 -13.84
CA LYS A 80 -4.77 -2.23 -12.63
C LYS A 80 -4.22 -1.67 -11.31
N SER A 81 -3.72 -0.45 -11.34
CA SER A 81 -3.13 0.22 -10.17
C SER A 81 -4.19 0.99 -9.39
N ASP A 82 -3.85 1.42 -8.18
CA ASP A 82 -4.66 2.28 -7.33
C ASP A 82 -3.88 3.55 -7.04
N ILE A 83 -4.42 4.70 -7.43
CA ILE A 83 -3.81 6.00 -7.18
C ILE A 83 -4.73 6.78 -6.26
N ARG A 84 -4.35 6.88 -4.98
CA ARG A 84 -5.18 7.41 -3.91
C ARG A 84 -4.58 8.70 -3.37
N GLY A 85 -5.29 9.79 -3.58
CA GLY A 85 -4.94 11.12 -3.11
C GLY A 85 -5.95 11.70 -2.11
N ASP A 86 -6.60 10.86 -1.32
CA ASP A 86 -7.47 11.25 -0.20
C ASP A 86 -6.69 11.79 1.00
N GLU A 87 -5.42 11.40 1.16
CA GLU A 87 -4.49 11.87 2.20
C GLU A 87 -3.59 13.05 1.76
N LEU A 88 -3.83 13.64 0.58
CA LEU A 88 -3.02 14.77 0.09
C LEU A 88 -3.19 16.02 0.96
N LYS A 89 -2.09 16.73 1.19
CA LYS A 89 -2.08 17.96 1.99
C LYS A 89 -2.91 19.04 1.31
N LYS A 90 -3.68 19.79 2.11
CA LYS A 90 -4.46 20.93 1.64
C LYS A 90 -3.63 22.20 1.72
N ARG A 91 -3.98 23.18 0.90
CA ARG A 91 -3.44 24.54 1.01
C ARG A 91 -3.58 25.07 2.44
N GLY A 92 -2.51 25.64 2.96
CA GLY A 92 -2.45 26.18 4.32
C GLY A 92 -2.05 25.17 5.39
N THR A 93 -1.93 23.88 5.06
CA THR A 93 -1.31 22.89 5.95
C THR A 93 0.10 23.35 6.31
N VAL A 94 0.44 23.27 7.60
CA VAL A 94 1.78 23.58 8.11
C VAL A 94 2.49 22.27 8.40
N VAL A 95 3.64 22.06 7.75
CA VAL A 95 4.50 20.88 7.92
C VAL A 95 5.76 21.30 8.66
N LYS A 96 6.16 20.50 9.64
CA LYS A 96 7.44 20.71 10.35
C LYS A 96 8.58 20.07 9.57
N VAL A 97 9.58 20.88 9.20
CA VAL A 97 10.82 20.46 8.56
C VAL A 97 11.99 20.91 9.44
N GLY A 98 12.55 19.97 10.21
CA GLY A 98 13.49 20.30 11.28
C GLY A 98 12.87 21.27 12.28
N ASP A 99 13.52 22.41 12.50
CA ASP A 99 13.06 23.48 13.40
C ASP A 99 12.15 24.51 12.70
N SER A 100 11.82 24.32 11.43
CA SER A 100 11.04 25.26 10.62
C SER A 100 9.62 24.79 10.37
N ASP A 101 8.66 25.71 10.48
CA ASP A 101 7.28 25.50 10.04
C ASP A 101 7.16 25.97 8.58
N VAL A 102 6.88 25.03 7.67
CA VAL A 102 6.71 25.29 6.23
C VAL A 102 5.23 25.21 5.88
N THR A 103 4.69 26.29 5.30
CA THR A 103 3.29 26.32 4.87
C THR A 103 3.15 25.84 3.43
N VAL A 104 2.23 24.92 3.21
CA VAL A 104 1.82 24.42 1.89
C VAL A 104 1.01 25.50 1.17
N TYR A 105 1.46 25.96 0.01
CA TYR A 105 0.84 27.11 -0.67
C TYR A 105 -0.30 26.74 -1.62
N GLU A 106 -0.30 25.51 -2.12
CA GLU A 106 -1.31 24.95 -3.02
C GLU A 106 -1.74 23.59 -2.51
N ASP A 107 -2.96 23.15 -2.84
CA ASP A 107 -3.35 21.78 -2.55
C ASP A 107 -2.38 20.82 -3.25
N GLU A 108 -1.90 19.83 -2.51
CA GLU A 108 -0.96 18.86 -3.02
C GLU A 108 -1.59 17.99 -4.11
N ILE A 109 -0.77 17.58 -5.08
CA ILE A 109 -1.18 16.71 -6.18
C ILE A 109 -0.24 15.51 -6.33
N ILE A 110 -0.77 14.37 -6.75
CA ILE A 110 0.04 13.23 -7.23
C ILE A 110 0.46 13.52 -8.67
N SER A 111 1.75 13.51 -8.99
CA SER A 111 2.25 13.69 -10.35
C SER A 111 3.06 12.48 -10.82
N ILE A 112 2.47 11.70 -11.72
CA ILE A 112 3.06 10.49 -12.31
C ILE A 112 3.54 10.81 -13.73
N ARG A 113 4.86 10.73 -13.97
CA ARG A 113 5.45 11.12 -15.26
C ARG A 113 6.49 10.12 -15.77
N SER A 114 6.36 9.71 -17.03
CA SER A 114 7.31 8.78 -17.65
C SER A 114 7.50 7.49 -16.84
N SER A 115 6.41 6.91 -16.35
CA SER A 115 6.44 5.77 -15.42
C SER A 115 5.55 4.61 -15.87
N ILE A 116 5.88 3.39 -15.44
CA ILE A 116 5.08 2.17 -15.62
C ILE A 116 4.71 1.63 -14.25
N LEU A 117 3.42 1.58 -13.93
CA LEU A 117 2.92 1.02 -12.66
C LEU A 117 1.99 -0.16 -12.96
N LEU A 118 2.33 -1.35 -12.48
CA LEU A 118 1.62 -2.59 -12.76
C LEU A 118 1.07 -3.18 -11.45
N LYS A 119 -0.25 -3.11 -11.27
CA LYS A 119 -0.95 -3.46 -10.01
C LYS A 119 -0.27 -2.84 -8.78
N THR A 120 0.13 -1.58 -8.89
CA THR A 120 0.81 -0.84 -7.83
C THR A 120 -0.21 -0.02 -7.05
N LEU A 121 -0.07 0.03 -5.73
CA LEU A 121 -0.76 1.01 -4.90
C LEU A 121 0.13 2.25 -4.75
N VAL A 122 -0.47 3.41 -4.98
CA VAL A 122 0.08 4.72 -4.66
C VAL A 122 -0.84 5.39 -3.66
N HIS A 123 -0.32 5.71 -2.47
CA HIS A 123 -1.14 6.26 -1.40
C HIS A 123 -0.32 7.18 -0.48
N ASN A 124 -1.01 7.83 0.48
CA ASN A 124 -0.48 8.84 1.37
C ASN A 124 -0.05 10.11 0.62
N ASN A 125 0.99 10.81 1.07
CA ASN A 125 1.35 12.13 0.58
C ASN A 125 2.87 12.38 0.65
N SER A 126 3.34 13.48 0.10
CA SER A 126 4.77 13.80 0.05
C SER A 126 5.34 14.06 1.42
N HIS A 127 6.34 13.25 1.77
CA HIS A 127 7.19 13.45 2.93
C HIS A 127 8.56 14.06 2.54
N ASP A 128 8.73 14.40 1.25
CA ASP A 128 9.90 15.11 0.74
C ASP A 128 9.76 16.61 1.08
N PRO A 129 10.59 17.16 1.98
CA PRO A 129 10.52 18.57 2.36
C PRO A 129 10.81 19.51 1.18
N GLU A 130 11.44 19.04 0.11
CA GLU A 130 11.69 19.81 -1.11
C GLU A 130 10.49 19.79 -2.08
N SER A 131 9.43 19.04 -1.77
CA SER A 131 8.30 18.80 -2.67
C SER A 131 6.98 18.59 -1.92
N LEU A 132 6.58 19.54 -1.07
CA LEU A 132 5.38 19.42 -0.22
C LEU A 132 4.05 19.51 -0.99
N GLU A 133 4.02 20.26 -2.09
CA GLU A 133 2.85 20.43 -2.96
C GLU A 133 2.76 19.36 -4.07
N VAL A 134 3.81 18.56 -4.27
CA VAL A 134 3.84 17.58 -5.36
C VAL A 134 4.35 16.23 -4.86
N PHE A 135 3.44 15.26 -4.77
CA PHE A 135 3.78 13.86 -4.58
C PHE A 135 4.29 13.25 -5.90
N ARG A 136 5.61 13.25 -6.06
CA ARG A 136 6.29 12.99 -7.34
C ARG A 136 6.57 11.51 -7.57
N ILE A 137 6.13 10.98 -8.71
CA ILE A 137 6.52 9.63 -9.21
C ILE A 137 7.02 9.77 -10.65
N ARG A 138 8.33 9.71 -10.85
CA ARG A 138 8.95 10.01 -12.14
C ARG A 138 9.97 8.97 -12.57
N ASN A 139 9.96 8.59 -13.85
CA ASN A 139 10.89 7.61 -14.40
C ASN A 139 10.92 6.33 -13.53
N THR A 140 9.75 5.86 -13.11
CA THR A 140 9.59 4.74 -12.18
C THR A 140 8.95 3.55 -12.89
N VAL A 141 9.50 2.35 -12.68
CA VAL A 141 8.86 1.07 -12.99
C VAL A 141 8.51 0.38 -11.68
N ALA A 142 7.22 0.23 -11.39
CA ALA A 142 6.72 -0.49 -10.23
C ALA A 142 5.90 -1.71 -10.66
N LEU A 143 6.19 -2.85 -10.05
CA LEU A 143 5.67 -4.16 -10.46
C LEU A 143 4.58 -4.65 -9.51
N HIS A 144 4.02 -5.81 -9.83
CA HIS A 144 2.82 -6.39 -9.22
C HIS A 144 2.76 -6.28 -7.70
N PHE A 145 1.68 -5.70 -7.18
CA PHE A 145 1.37 -5.58 -5.75
C PHE A 145 2.43 -4.85 -4.93
N SER A 146 3.22 -4.00 -5.60
CA SER A 146 4.10 -3.06 -4.91
C SER A 146 3.34 -1.87 -4.33
N ASN A 147 3.93 -1.25 -3.32
CA ASN A 147 3.38 -0.08 -2.64
C ASN A 147 4.36 1.09 -2.73
N ILE A 148 3.88 2.23 -3.24
CA ILE A 148 4.53 3.53 -3.12
C ILE A 148 3.69 4.34 -2.13
N HIS A 149 4.10 4.33 -0.87
CA HIS A 149 3.35 4.93 0.22
C HIS A 149 4.11 6.13 0.78
N GLY A 150 3.58 7.33 0.57
CA GLY A 150 4.18 8.57 1.07
C GLY A 150 5.62 8.81 0.62
N THR A 151 6.03 8.19 -0.49
CA THR A 151 7.39 8.19 -1.02
C THR A 151 7.48 8.87 -2.37
N CYS A 152 8.21 9.99 -2.44
CA CYS A 152 8.56 10.62 -3.72
C CYS A 152 9.64 9.79 -4.42
N THR A 153 9.46 9.51 -5.72
CA THR A 153 10.35 8.65 -6.50
C THR A 153 10.80 9.34 -7.79
N GLU A 154 12.11 9.25 -8.07
CA GLU A 154 12.70 9.58 -9.36
C GLU A 154 13.71 8.52 -9.77
N GLY A 155 13.45 7.75 -10.84
CA GLY A 155 14.37 6.69 -11.26
C GLY A 155 14.32 5.47 -10.35
N LEU A 156 13.17 4.80 -10.26
CA LEU A 156 13.00 3.62 -9.39
C LEU A 156 12.64 2.37 -10.19
N LEU A 157 13.28 1.25 -9.90
CA LEU A 157 12.74 -0.09 -10.18
C LEU A 157 12.24 -0.70 -8.87
N LEU A 158 10.92 -0.81 -8.70
CA LEU A 158 10.26 -1.42 -7.55
C LEU A 158 9.70 -2.78 -7.93
N MET A 159 10.30 -3.83 -7.37
CA MET A 159 9.98 -5.22 -7.67
C MET A 159 8.66 -5.68 -7.02
N PRO A 160 8.07 -6.82 -7.46
CA PRO A 160 6.81 -7.32 -6.92
C PRO A 160 6.77 -7.40 -5.40
N PHE A 161 5.64 -6.97 -4.84
CA PHE A 161 5.40 -6.86 -3.40
C PHE A 161 6.43 -6.00 -2.63
N GLY A 162 7.31 -5.27 -3.33
CA GLY A 162 8.19 -4.28 -2.70
C GLY A 162 7.38 -3.09 -2.20
N THR A 163 7.78 -2.55 -1.06
CA THR A 163 7.15 -1.39 -0.42
C THR A 163 8.20 -0.34 -0.14
N VAL A 164 7.93 0.88 -0.60
CA VAL A 164 8.68 2.08 -0.23
C VAL A 164 7.74 2.98 0.56
N ASP A 165 8.15 3.34 1.77
CA ASP A 165 7.31 4.00 2.76
C ASP A 165 8.01 5.21 3.38
N LEU A 166 7.34 6.37 3.38
CA LEU A 166 7.81 7.64 3.99
C LEU A 166 9.29 7.95 3.72
N THR A 167 9.73 7.79 2.47
CA THR A 167 11.13 7.88 2.03
C THR A 167 11.22 8.75 0.77
N THR A 168 12.34 9.41 0.52
CA THR A 168 12.65 9.99 -0.80
C THR A 168 13.60 9.07 -1.53
N ILE A 169 13.25 8.66 -2.75
CA ILE A 169 14.04 7.70 -3.51
C ILE A 169 14.49 8.29 -4.85
N HIS A 170 15.80 8.22 -5.10
CA HIS A 170 16.41 8.65 -6.36
C HIS A 170 17.35 7.60 -6.95
N ASP A 171 17.13 7.17 -8.19
CA ASP A 171 18.00 6.22 -8.92
C ASP A 171 18.24 4.89 -8.16
N CYS A 172 17.19 4.28 -7.58
CA CYS A 172 17.32 3.06 -6.78
C CYS A 172 16.63 1.83 -7.39
N VAL A 173 17.06 0.65 -6.93
CA VAL A 173 16.36 -0.62 -7.15
C VAL A 173 15.92 -1.18 -5.79
N VAL A 174 14.66 -1.60 -5.70
CA VAL A 174 14.10 -2.22 -4.49
C VAL A 174 13.59 -3.62 -4.84
N GLY A 175 14.21 -4.64 -4.26
CA GLY A 175 14.01 -6.05 -4.53
C GLY A 175 12.65 -6.62 -4.14
N ASN A 176 12.36 -7.83 -4.61
CA ASN A 176 11.11 -8.55 -4.36
C ASN A 176 10.81 -8.59 -2.86
N PHE A 177 9.59 -8.24 -2.48
CA PHE A 177 9.14 -8.31 -1.07
C PHE A 177 10.07 -7.58 -0.08
N SER A 178 10.75 -6.52 -0.53
CA SER A 178 11.55 -5.66 0.35
C SER A 178 10.68 -4.52 0.88
N TYR A 179 10.85 -4.16 2.14
CA TYR A 179 10.24 -2.99 2.75
C TYR A 179 11.33 -1.97 3.08
N VAL A 180 11.14 -0.73 2.65
CA VAL A 180 12.11 0.34 2.84
C VAL A 180 11.42 1.58 3.40
N GLN A 181 11.81 1.96 4.61
CA GLN A 181 11.48 3.23 5.23
C GLN A 181 12.77 3.82 5.80
N ALA A 182 13.50 4.60 5.01
CA ALA A 182 14.89 4.94 5.34
C ALA A 182 15.28 6.41 5.09
N GLY A 183 14.33 7.33 5.07
CA GLY A 183 14.60 8.75 4.86
C GLY A 183 14.96 9.03 3.41
N ASP A 184 16.13 9.57 3.13
CA ASP A 184 16.60 9.81 1.76
C ASP A 184 17.52 8.68 1.29
N LEU A 185 17.21 8.11 0.11
CA LEU A 185 17.99 7.07 -0.54
C LEU A 185 18.33 7.47 -1.97
N SER A 186 19.59 7.29 -2.36
CA SER A 186 20.07 7.61 -3.69
C SER A 186 21.08 6.60 -4.21
N HIS A 187 20.91 6.13 -5.45
CA HIS A 187 21.84 5.20 -6.13
C HIS A 187 22.02 3.85 -5.44
N GLU A 188 21.02 3.40 -4.67
CA GLU A 188 21.08 2.17 -3.90
C GLU A 188 20.46 0.98 -4.64
N HIS A 189 20.97 -0.22 -4.34
CA HIS A 189 20.37 -1.48 -4.75
C HIS A 189 20.01 -2.30 -3.51
N ILE A 190 18.73 -2.25 -3.15
CA ILE A 190 18.15 -3.04 -2.07
C ILE A 190 17.78 -4.41 -2.61
N GLY A 191 18.40 -5.45 -2.05
CA GLY A 191 18.16 -6.85 -2.43
C GLY A 191 16.82 -7.38 -1.93
N ASP A 192 16.39 -8.50 -2.50
CA ASP A 192 15.10 -9.15 -2.22
C ASP A 192 14.93 -9.50 -0.73
N GLY A 193 13.73 -9.26 -0.20
CA GLY A 193 13.34 -9.67 1.15
C GLY A 193 14.00 -8.88 2.28
N LEU A 194 14.59 -7.71 2.00
CA LEU A 194 15.11 -6.83 3.05
C LEU A 194 13.97 -6.01 3.66
N VAL A 195 13.81 -6.08 4.98
CA VAL A 195 13.00 -5.12 5.75
C VAL A 195 13.97 -4.14 6.41
N TRP A 196 13.91 -2.88 5.99
CA TRP A 196 14.80 -1.82 6.45
C TRP A 196 14.01 -0.60 6.93
N VAL A 197 14.13 -0.32 8.23
CA VAL A 197 13.53 0.87 8.86
C VAL A 197 14.63 1.69 9.48
N ARG A 198 14.82 2.93 9.06
CA ARG A 198 15.85 3.83 9.54
C ARG A 198 15.28 5.21 9.75
N ALA A 199 15.53 5.76 10.93
CA ALA A 199 15.41 7.17 11.22
C ALA A 199 16.81 7.70 11.54
N GLU A 200 17.28 8.66 10.74
CA GLU A 200 18.62 9.24 10.88
C GLU A 200 18.87 9.74 12.31
N ASP A 201 20.07 9.49 12.82
CA ASP A 201 20.50 9.79 14.19
C ASP A 201 19.65 9.20 15.34
N ALA A 202 18.67 8.35 15.03
CA ALA A 202 17.74 7.78 16.02
C ALA A 202 17.86 6.25 16.12
N PHE A 203 17.63 5.54 15.01
CA PHE A 203 17.70 4.08 14.99
C PHE A 203 17.80 3.51 13.57
N GLU A 204 18.23 2.25 13.49
CA GLU A 204 18.16 1.42 12.29
C GLU A 204 17.75 -0.02 12.67
N PHE A 205 16.67 -0.51 12.07
CA PHE A 205 16.21 -1.89 12.11
C PHE A 205 16.42 -2.50 10.73
N LYS A 206 17.05 -3.68 10.69
CA LYS A 206 17.22 -4.48 9.47
C LYS A 206 16.88 -5.94 9.74
N TYR A 207 16.13 -6.54 8.84
CA TYR A 207 15.91 -7.98 8.78
C TYR A 207 15.99 -8.46 7.34
N GLN A 208 16.69 -9.57 7.12
CA GLN A 208 16.82 -10.18 5.80
C GLN A 208 16.09 -11.53 5.79
N HIS A 209 15.06 -11.65 4.94
CA HIS A 209 14.39 -12.92 4.72
C HIS A 209 15.35 -13.98 4.15
N PRO A 210 15.25 -15.26 4.57
CA PRO A 210 15.99 -16.35 3.96
C PRO A 210 15.56 -16.55 2.50
N GLN A 211 16.50 -16.34 1.57
CA GLN A 211 16.20 -16.23 0.13
C GLN A 211 15.49 -17.46 -0.44
N ASP A 212 15.93 -18.67 -0.07
CA ASP A 212 15.32 -19.90 -0.60
C ASP A 212 13.93 -20.16 -0.02
N ALA A 213 13.68 -19.76 1.23
CA ALA A 213 12.35 -19.86 1.83
C ALA A 213 11.39 -18.82 1.24
N LEU A 214 11.87 -17.60 0.97
CA LEU A 214 11.06 -16.52 0.41
C LEU A 214 10.46 -16.88 -0.96
N LYS A 215 11.21 -17.63 -1.80
CA LYS A 215 10.76 -18.09 -3.12
C LYS A 215 9.47 -18.91 -3.11
N LYS A 216 9.16 -19.59 -2.00
CA LYS A 216 7.86 -20.28 -1.82
C LYS A 216 6.69 -19.29 -1.91
N TYR A 217 6.87 -18.12 -1.31
CA TYR A 217 5.82 -17.11 -1.19
C TYR A 217 5.77 -16.18 -2.39
N VAL A 218 6.95 -15.78 -2.87
CA VAL A 218 7.11 -14.90 -4.03
C VAL A 218 8.39 -15.23 -4.79
N ASP A 219 8.22 -15.70 -6.02
CA ASP A 219 9.29 -15.91 -6.98
C ASP A 219 8.97 -15.11 -8.25
N TYR A 220 9.97 -14.46 -8.81
CA TYR A 220 9.79 -13.58 -9.96
C TYR A 220 10.86 -13.79 -11.02
N THR A 221 10.40 -14.05 -12.23
CA THR A 221 11.22 -14.10 -13.44
C THR A 221 10.91 -12.86 -14.27
N PRO A 222 11.91 -12.05 -14.68
CA PRO A 222 11.68 -10.86 -15.49
C PRO A 222 10.78 -11.13 -16.71
N GLY A 223 9.78 -10.28 -16.89
CA GLY A 223 8.83 -10.35 -18.01
C GLY A 223 7.67 -11.34 -17.81
N GLN A 224 7.64 -12.06 -16.68
CA GLN A 224 6.56 -12.97 -16.31
C GLN A 224 5.78 -12.45 -15.11
N THR A 225 4.52 -12.84 -14.96
CA THR A 225 3.77 -12.59 -13.73
C THR A 225 4.49 -13.29 -12.55
N PRO A 226 4.63 -12.66 -11.38
CA PRO A 226 5.17 -13.33 -10.19
C PRO A 226 4.36 -14.60 -9.85
N ARG A 227 5.02 -15.53 -9.17
CA ARG A 227 4.48 -16.81 -8.70
C ARG A 227 4.71 -16.97 -7.20
N GLY A 228 4.15 -18.03 -6.63
CA GLY A 228 4.27 -18.36 -5.20
C GLY A 228 2.94 -18.23 -4.47
N ASP A 229 2.95 -18.59 -3.19
CA ASP A 229 1.74 -18.67 -2.36
C ASP A 229 0.96 -17.34 -2.31
N PHE A 230 1.63 -16.19 -2.30
CA PHE A 230 0.95 -14.89 -2.31
C PHE A 230 0.12 -14.72 -3.58
N MET A 231 0.68 -15.10 -4.72
CA MET A 231 0.00 -14.98 -6.01
C MET A 231 -1.12 -16.00 -6.16
N ALA A 232 -0.92 -17.24 -5.71
CA ALA A 232 -1.98 -18.24 -5.68
C ALA A 232 -3.17 -17.76 -4.84
N PHE A 233 -2.91 -17.24 -3.65
CA PHE A 233 -3.93 -16.72 -2.74
C PHE A 233 -4.76 -15.58 -3.36
N LEU A 234 -4.11 -14.64 -4.05
CA LEU A 234 -4.77 -13.51 -4.71
C LEU A 234 -5.58 -13.95 -5.94
N GLU A 235 -5.03 -14.85 -6.75
CA GLU A 235 -5.69 -15.31 -7.99
C GLU A 235 -6.93 -16.17 -7.72
N GLU A 236 -6.96 -16.92 -6.61
CA GLU A 236 -8.15 -17.68 -6.16
C GLU A 236 -9.36 -16.78 -5.87
N ARG A 237 -9.12 -15.52 -5.49
CA ARG A 237 -10.16 -14.56 -5.03
C ARG A 237 -10.47 -13.45 -6.03
N LYS A 238 -9.77 -13.40 -7.16
CA LYS A 238 -9.91 -12.30 -8.12
C LYS A 238 -11.31 -12.19 -8.72
N GLU A 239 -11.98 -13.33 -8.91
CA GLU A 239 -13.30 -13.38 -9.56
C GLU A 239 -14.38 -12.80 -8.65
N ASP A 240 -14.19 -12.85 -7.32
CA ASP A 240 -15.12 -12.27 -6.35
C ASP A 240 -15.18 -10.73 -6.44
N PHE A 241 -14.15 -10.09 -7.00
CA PHE A 241 -14.17 -8.65 -7.27
C PHE A 241 -14.93 -8.28 -8.55
N MET A 242 -15.24 -9.22 -9.44
CA MET A 242 -15.93 -8.88 -10.70
C MET A 242 -17.35 -8.32 -10.51
N PRO A 243 -18.22 -8.90 -9.66
CA PRO A 243 -19.56 -8.36 -9.39
C PRO A 243 -19.52 -6.96 -8.79
N VAL A 244 -18.57 -6.73 -7.89
CA VAL A 244 -18.33 -5.45 -7.21
C VAL A 244 -18.14 -4.32 -8.22
N TYR A 245 -17.41 -4.58 -9.33
CA TYR A 245 -17.18 -3.60 -10.39
C TYR A 245 -18.26 -3.54 -11.47
N ALA A 246 -19.25 -4.44 -11.43
CA ALA A 246 -20.33 -4.48 -12.42
C ALA A 246 -21.51 -3.54 -12.07
N SER A 247 -21.53 -3.00 -10.86
CA SER A 247 -22.60 -2.12 -10.37
C SER A 247 -22.06 -0.72 -10.07
N VAL A 248 -22.84 0.32 -10.39
CA VAL A 248 -22.49 1.73 -10.10
C VAL A 248 -22.76 2.04 -8.62
N LEU A 249 -23.78 1.41 -8.06
CA LEU A 249 -24.15 1.42 -6.64
C LEU A 249 -24.61 -0.01 -6.31
N PRO A 250 -23.78 -0.84 -5.65
CA PRO A 250 -24.22 -2.13 -5.17
C PRO A 250 -25.33 -1.95 -4.13
N ASP A 251 -26.20 -2.96 -4.00
CA ASP A 251 -27.24 -2.94 -2.97
C ASP A 251 -26.57 -2.82 -1.58
N PRO A 252 -27.12 -1.98 -0.69
CA PRO A 252 -26.57 -1.80 0.65
C PRO A 252 -26.55 -3.14 1.37
N GLN A 253 -25.41 -3.46 1.99
CA GLN A 253 -25.30 -4.64 2.82
C GLN A 253 -26.11 -4.44 4.09
N GLU A 254 -26.94 -5.42 4.41
CA GLU A 254 -27.73 -5.43 5.66
C GLU A 254 -26.76 -5.50 6.86
N ASP A 255 -27.18 -4.93 7.99
CA ASP A 255 -26.46 -4.98 9.29
C ASP A 255 -25.09 -4.28 9.36
N ILE A 256 -24.83 -3.27 8.51
CA ILE A 256 -23.69 -2.36 8.69
C ILE A 256 -24.09 -1.18 9.59
N PRO A 257 -23.38 -0.91 10.70
CA PRO A 257 -23.65 0.26 11.54
C PRO A 257 -23.50 1.58 10.77
N ASP A 258 -24.33 2.58 11.07
CA ASP A 258 -24.31 3.90 10.41
C ASP A 258 -22.96 4.63 10.57
N THR A 259 -22.20 4.29 11.62
CA THR A 259 -20.90 4.87 11.92
C THR A 259 -19.74 4.18 11.21
N ALA A 260 -19.99 3.04 10.58
CA ALA A 260 -19.01 2.28 9.80
C ALA A 260 -19.07 2.64 8.31
N LEU A 261 -18.02 2.27 7.59
CA LEU A 261 -17.98 2.32 6.13
C LEU A 261 -17.47 1.00 5.60
N VAL A 262 -18.32 0.33 4.83
CA VAL A 262 -17.88 -0.71 3.89
C VAL A 262 -17.92 -0.12 2.50
N SER A 263 -16.75 0.00 1.88
CA SER A 263 -16.65 0.51 0.53
C SER A 263 -17.49 -0.36 -0.41
N PRO A 264 -18.29 0.24 -1.31
CA PRO A 264 -19.00 -0.50 -2.35
C PRO A 264 -18.05 -1.24 -3.30
N TYR A 265 -16.74 -0.94 -3.22
CA TYR A 265 -15.69 -1.60 -4.00
C TYR A 265 -14.84 -2.59 -3.19
N ALA A 266 -15.28 -2.93 -1.97
CA ALA A 266 -14.75 -4.03 -1.18
C ALA A 266 -15.52 -5.33 -1.47
N VAL A 267 -14.92 -6.47 -1.14
CA VAL A 267 -15.63 -7.75 -1.07
C VAL A 267 -15.95 -8.05 0.38
N LEU A 268 -17.23 -8.24 0.67
CA LEU A 268 -17.72 -8.85 1.91
C LEU A 268 -18.43 -10.15 1.54
N LYS A 269 -17.95 -11.29 2.05
CA LYS A 269 -18.40 -12.63 1.61
C LYS A 269 -18.66 -13.57 2.79
N GLY A 270 -19.76 -14.32 2.72
CA GLY A 270 -20.09 -15.29 3.76
C GLY A 270 -20.55 -14.64 5.07
N ASP A 271 -20.28 -15.27 6.22
CA ASP A 271 -20.73 -14.80 7.53
C ASP A 271 -19.78 -13.73 8.09
N CYS A 272 -19.99 -12.49 7.67
CA CYS A 272 -19.21 -11.35 8.13
C CYS A 272 -19.98 -10.50 9.14
N ARG A 273 -19.27 -9.98 10.14
CA ARG A 273 -19.83 -9.06 11.14
C ARG A 273 -18.96 -7.81 11.25
N ILE A 274 -19.58 -6.66 11.04
CA ILE A 274 -18.92 -5.35 11.06
C ILE A 274 -19.37 -4.59 12.31
N GLY A 275 -18.42 -4.21 13.16
CA GLY A 275 -18.64 -3.39 14.35
C GLY A 275 -18.83 -1.91 14.04
N GLU A 276 -19.06 -1.12 15.09
CA GLU A 276 -19.17 0.34 14.99
C GLU A 276 -17.83 0.95 14.58
N ASN A 277 -17.86 2.08 13.86
CA ASN A 277 -16.66 2.83 13.45
C ASN A 277 -15.65 2.03 12.60
N VAL A 278 -16.04 0.87 12.07
CA VAL A 278 -15.17 0.06 11.22
C VAL A 278 -15.02 0.70 9.84
N LEU A 279 -13.79 0.73 9.33
CA LEU A 279 -13.50 1.11 7.95
C LEU A 279 -13.03 -0.10 7.15
N VAL A 280 -13.82 -0.52 6.17
CA VAL A 280 -13.43 -1.47 5.12
C VAL A 280 -13.27 -0.70 3.81
N ALA A 281 -12.03 -0.45 3.42
CA ALA A 281 -11.70 0.36 2.25
C ALA A 281 -11.92 -0.40 0.93
N GLN A 282 -11.89 0.29 -0.20
CA GLN A 282 -12.01 -0.37 -1.51
C GLN A 282 -10.90 -1.42 -1.70
N ARG A 283 -11.17 -2.46 -2.49
CA ARG A 283 -10.23 -3.59 -2.69
C ARG A 283 -9.85 -4.38 -1.44
N ALA A 284 -10.34 -4.02 -0.25
CA ALA A 284 -10.30 -4.92 0.88
C ALA A 284 -11.19 -6.14 0.59
N TYR A 285 -10.76 -7.29 1.07
CA TYR A 285 -11.49 -8.54 0.96
C TYR A 285 -11.71 -9.11 2.36
N VAL A 286 -12.97 -9.27 2.74
CA VAL A 286 -13.38 -9.78 4.05
C VAL A 286 -14.30 -10.98 3.83
N GLU A 287 -13.92 -12.14 4.36
CA GLU A 287 -14.67 -13.38 4.20
C GLU A 287 -14.80 -14.12 5.53
N ASN A 288 -16.03 -14.51 5.91
CA ASN A 288 -16.35 -15.25 7.13
C ASN A 288 -15.63 -14.70 8.38
N SER A 289 -15.64 -13.38 8.53
CA SER A 289 -14.79 -12.70 9.53
C SER A 289 -15.56 -11.69 10.36
N ARG A 290 -15.12 -11.51 11.60
CA ARG A 290 -15.66 -10.50 12.52
C ARG A 290 -14.64 -9.39 12.71
N LEU A 291 -15.05 -8.17 12.37
CA LEU A 291 -14.30 -6.94 12.59
C LEU A 291 -14.91 -6.22 13.79
N GLY A 292 -14.23 -6.26 14.95
CA GLY A 292 -14.64 -5.51 16.13
C GLY A 292 -14.55 -4.00 15.94
N ASP A 293 -15.17 -3.26 16.85
CA ASP A 293 -15.36 -1.80 16.74
C ASP A 293 -14.04 -1.05 16.50
N GLY A 294 -14.08 -0.05 15.63
CA GLY A 294 -12.93 0.75 15.21
C GLY A 294 -11.88 -0.01 14.39
N GLY A 295 -12.18 -1.25 13.98
CA GLY A 295 -11.31 -2.01 13.07
C GLY A 295 -11.14 -1.35 11.70
N ASN A 296 -10.00 -1.58 11.07
CA ASN A 296 -9.63 -0.99 9.80
C ASN A 296 -9.02 -2.04 8.85
N ALA A 297 -9.65 -2.21 7.70
CA ALA A 297 -9.21 -3.05 6.60
C ALA A 297 -8.88 -2.14 5.41
N GLN A 298 -7.58 -1.91 5.16
CA GLN A 298 -7.11 -1.01 4.11
C GLN A 298 -7.12 -1.66 2.71
N GLU A 299 -6.80 -0.89 1.68
CA GLU A 299 -6.77 -1.36 0.30
C GLU A 299 -5.89 -2.58 0.12
N ASN A 300 -6.36 -3.50 -0.72
CA ASN A 300 -5.67 -4.74 -1.05
C ASN A 300 -5.39 -5.65 0.16
N CYS A 301 -5.97 -5.39 1.34
CA CYS A 301 -5.87 -6.31 2.46
C CYS A 301 -6.90 -7.45 2.36
N TYR A 302 -6.60 -8.57 3.01
CA TYR A 302 -7.44 -9.77 3.01
C TYR A 302 -7.64 -10.28 4.44
N ILE A 303 -8.88 -10.44 4.85
CA ILE A 303 -9.27 -10.90 6.18
C ILE A 303 -10.22 -12.08 6.01
N VAL A 304 -9.75 -13.29 6.28
CA VAL A 304 -10.45 -14.53 5.94
C VAL A 304 -10.54 -15.42 7.18
N ASN A 305 -11.74 -15.90 7.51
CA ASN A 305 -11.99 -16.79 8.63
C ASN A 305 -11.36 -16.29 9.95
N SER A 306 -11.40 -14.98 10.21
CA SER A 306 -10.64 -14.34 11.29
C SER A 306 -11.52 -13.47 12.20
N THR A 307 -11.09 -13.30 13.45
CA THR A 307 -11.77 -12.47 14.45
C THR A 307 -10.86 -11.38 14.97
N TYR A 308 -11.33 -10.15 14.91
CA TYR A 308 -10.67 -8.96 15.45
C TYR A 308 -11.46 -8.49 16.66
N ASP A 309 -10.78 -8.32 17.80
CA ASP A 309 -11.43 -7.87 19.02
C ASP A 309 -11.76 -6.36 19.00
N GLY A 310 -11.09 -5.57 18.15
CA GLY A 310 -11.41 -4.16 17.90
C GLY A 310 -10.16 -3.27 17.77
N MET A 311 -10.32 -2.10 17.16
CA MET A 311 -9.25 -1.11 16.93
C MET A 311 -8.03 -1.68 16.19
N ASN A 312 -8.23 -2.78 15.46
CA ASN A 312 -7.20 -3.44 14.70
C ASN A 312 -6.99 -2.71 13.38
N VAL A 313 -5.74 -2.62 12.92
CA VAL A 313 -5.42 -2.02 11.62
C VAL A 313 -4.69 -3.06 10.80
N THR A 314 -5.22 -3.37 9.62
CA THR A 314 -4.55 -4.21 8.62
C THR A 314 -4.14 -3.33 7.46
N ALA A 315 -2.84 -3.03 7.39
CA ALA A 315 -2.26 -2.15 6.40
C ALA A 315 -2.32 -2.75 4.99
N HIS A 316 -2.05 -1.90 3.99
CA HIS A 316 -2.15 -2.28 2.58
C HIS A 316 -1.44 -3.59 2.22
N GLY A 317 -2.16 -4.46 1.52
CA GLY A 317 -1.65 -5.77 1.10
C GLY A 317 -1.51 -6.82 2.20
N GLY A 318 -1.78 -6.46 3.47
CA GLY A 318 -1.78 -7.37 4.61
C GLY A 318 -2.84 -8.46 4.48
N LYS A 319 -2.52 -9.69 4.86
CA LYS A 319 -3.40 -10.85 4.73
C LYS A 319 -3.45 -11.58 6.06
N VAL A 320 -4.66 -11.80 6.56
CA VAL A 320 -4.93 -12.40 7.87
C VAL A 320 -5.95 -13.51 7.68
N ILE A 321 -5.52 -14.75 7.89
CA ILE A 321 -6.26 -15.96 7.54
C ILE A 321 -6.29 -16.90 8.74
N HIS A 322 -7.48 -17.30 9.19
CA HIS A 322 -7.66 -18.17 10.37
C HIS A 322 -6.93 -17.66 11.62
N CYS A 323 -7.08 -16.37 11.90
CA CYS A 323 -6.44 -15.71 13.05
C CYS A 323 -7.45 -15.14 14.04
N HIS A 324 -7.04 -15.03 15.30
CA HIS A 324 -7.70 -14.20 16.30
C HIS A 324 -6.74 -13.10 16.72
N LEU A 325 -7.08 -11.85 16.42
CA LEU A 325 -6.32 -10.67 16.80
C LEU A 325 -7.01 -10.02 17.99
N GLY A 326 -6.26 -9.86 19.08
CA GLY A 326 -6.64 -9.05 20.23
C GLY A 326 -6.81 -7.58 19.85
N GLN A 327 -7.18 -6.75 20.82
CA GLN A 327 -7.48 -5.34 20.55
C GLN A 327 -6.21 -4.57 20.14
N LYS A 328 -6.34 -3.59 19.24
CA LYS A 328 -5.24 -2.69 18.82
C LYS A 328 -4.02 -3.40 18.21
N VAL A 329 -4.20 -4.56 17.59
CA VAL A 329 -3.12 -5.18 16.80
C VAL A 329 -2.95 -4.46 15.47
N PHE A 330 -1.71 -4.09 15.14
CA PHE A 330 -1.32 -3.55 13.84
C PHE A 330 -0.67 -4.63 12.98
N THR A 331 -1.24 -4.88 11.80
CA THR A 331 -0.68 -5.77 10.78
C THR A 331 -0.07 -4.93 9.66
N GLY A 332 1.26 -4.92 9.56
CA GLY A 332 1.99 -4.10 8.60
C GLY A 332 1.82 -4.49 7.13
N PHE A 333 2.35 -3.65 6.24
CA PHE A 333 2.25 -3.79 4.78
C PHE A 333 2.62 -5.18 4.30
N ASN A 334 1.86 -5.71 3.34
CA ASN A 334 2.14 -6.98 2.66
C ASN A 334 2.37 -8.20 3.58
N SER A 335 2.11 -8.09 4.90
CA SER A 335 2.26 -9.19 5.84
C SER A 335 1.30 -10.33 5.50
N PHE A 336 1.70 -11.55 5.81
CA PHE A 336 0.97 -12.76 5.50
C PHE A 336 0.85 -13.63 6.75
N LEU A 337 -0.28 -13.53 7.44
CA LEU A 337 -0.58 -14.30 8.64
C LEU A 337 -1.58 -15.40 8.25
N ARG A 338 -1.08 -16.60 8.07
CA ARG A 338 -1.85 -17.78 7.67
C ARG A 338 -1.81 -18.84 8.77
N GLY A 339 -2.92 -18.94 9.49
CA GLY A 339 -3.30 -20.13 10.25
C GLY A 339 -4.16 -21.09 9.43
N ASN A 340 -4.67 -22.11 10.10
CA ASN A 340 -5.77 -22.95 9.64
C ASN A 340 -6.58 -23.47 10.84
N GLU A 341 -7.67 -24.22 10.60
CA GLU A 341 -8.52 -24.75 11.69
C GLU A 341 -7.74 -25.59 12.72
N SER A 342 -6.73 -26.34 12.28
CA SER A 342 -5.89 -27.19 13.16
C SER A 342 -4.73 -26.40 13.79
N CYS A 343 -4.28 -25.34 13.13
CA CYS A 343 -3.12 -24.52 13.52
C CYS A 343 -3.52 -23.04 13.53
N PRO A 344 -4.39 -22.61 14.47
CA PRO A 344 -4.82 -21.23 14.54
C PRO A 344 -3.66 -20.33 14.98
N VAL A 345 -3.67 -19.09 14.50
CA VAL A 345 -2.75 -18.03 14.95
C VAL A 345 -3.51 -17.07 15.86
N LYS A 346 -3.01 -16.87 17.08
CA LYS A 346 -3.54 -15.87 18.02
C LYS A 346 -2.51 -14.78 18.24
N VAL A 347 -2.94 -13.53 18.18
CA VAL A 347 -2.09 -12.36 18.43
C VAL A 347 -2.67 -11.57 19.58
N GLY A 348 -1.91 -11.42 20.66
CA GLY A 348 -2.33 -10.66 21.84
C GLY A 348 -2.46 -9.16 21.57
N ASN A 349 -3.15 -8.46 22.47
CA ASN A 349 -3.48 -7.05 22.36
C ASN A 349 -2.24 -6.18 22.13
N GLU A 350 -2.41 -5.05 21.46
CA GLU A 350 -1.40 -3.99 21.28
C GLU A 350 -0.08 -4.49 20.65
N SER A 351 -0.14 -5.61 19.93
CA SER A 351 1.02 -6.16 19.23
C SER A 351 1.20 -5.49 17.87
N ILE A 352 2.46 -5.38 17.46
CA ILE A 352 2.88 -4.81 16.19
C ILE A 352 3.48 -5.94 15.35
N ILE A 353 2.78 -6.32 14.29
CA ILE A 353 3.31 -7.20 13.27
C ILE A 353 3.98 -6.31 12.22
N MET A 354 5.31 -6.34 12.19
CA MET A 354 6.12 -5.51 11.30
C MET A 354 5.73 -5.72 9.83
N PRO A 355 5.95 -4.72 8.96
CA PRO A 355 5.78 -4.88 7.53
C PRO A 355 6.52 -6.10 6.99
N HIS A 356 5.91 -6.79 6.02
CA HIS A 356 6.49 -7.93 5.32
C HIS A 356 6.81 -9.12 6.23
N THR A 357 6.03 -9.29 7.32
CA THR A 357 6.11 -10.48 8.18
C THR A 357 5.31 -11.62 7.57
N ILE A 358 5.86 -12.83 7.62
CA ILE A 358 5.22 -14.07 7.16
C ILE A 358 5.05 -14.99 8.37
N ILE A 359 3.81 -15.25 8.74
CA ILE A 359 3.44 -16.31 9.68
C ILE A 359 2.69 -17.37 8.87
N ASP A 360 3.26 -18.55 8.71
CA ASP A 360 2.66 -19.67 7.96
C ASP A 360 2.62 -20.91 8.84
N ALA A 361 1.57 -21.00 9.65
CA ALA A 361 1.51 -21.87 10.83
C ALA A 361 1.43 -23.37 10.47
N GLU A 362 2.42 -24.12 10.92
CA GLU A 362 2.48 -25.60 10.87
C GLU A 362 1.99 -26.24 12.19
N GLU A 363 1.88 -25.43 13.24
CA GLU A 363 1.30 -25.75 14.55
C GLU A 363 0.56 -24.51 15.10
N PRO A 364 -0.27 -24.62 16.15
CA PRO A 364 -0.88 -23.43 16.76
C PRO A 364 0.18 -22.45 17.26
N ILE A 365 0.02 -21.17 16.90
CA ILE A 365 0.94 -20.09 17.29
C ILE A 365 0.18 -19.09 18.17
N GLU A 366 0.73 -18.79 19.34
CA GLU A 366 0.19 -17.77 20.25
C GLU A 366 1.25 -16.70 20.51
N ILE A 367 1.03 -15.52 19.97
CA ILE A 367 1.86 -14.34 20.18
C ILE A 367 1.33 -13.60 21.42
N PRO A 368 2.18 -13.35 22.44
CA PRO A 368 1.78 -12.60 23.63
C PRO A 368 1.31 -11.17 23.29
N SER A 369 0.56 -10.56 24.21
CA SER A 369 0.22 -9.13 24.08
C SER A 369 1.48 -8.26 24.14
N ASN A 370 1.40 -7.05 23.59
CA ASN A 370 2.48 -6.06 23.57
C ASN A 370 3.74 -6.59 22.85
N SER A 371 3.58 -7.40 21.80
CA SER A 371 4.72 -7.99 21.09
C SER A 371 5.05 -7.24 19.80
N LEU A 372 6.35 -7.04 19.53
CA LEU A 372 6.89 -6.74 18.21
C LEU A 372 7.22 -8.05 17.50
N VAL A 373 6.69 -8.29 16.31
CA VAL A 373 6.87 -9.53 15.55
C VAL A 373 7.37 -9.22 14.14
N TRP A 374 8.33 -9.98 13.63
CA TRP A 374 8.90 -9.79 12.28
C TRP A 374 9.33 -11.11 11.63
N GLY A 375 9.67 -11.07 10.35
CA GLY A 375 10.36 -12.16 9.65
C GLY A 375 9.49 -13.34 9.25
N LEU A 376 10.02 -14.56 9.30
CA LEU A 376 9.36 -15.78 8.86
C LEU A 376 9.16 -16.74 10.04
N ILE A 377 7.91 -17.07 10.35
CA ILE A 377 7.50 -17.87 11.50
C ILE A 377 6.58 -19.00 11.00
N THR A 378 6.95 -20.26 11.20
CA THR A 378 6.07 -21.40 10.89
C THR A 378 5.68 -22.20 12.13
N THR A 379 6.45 -22.07 13.22
CA THR A 379 6.26 -22.76 14.49
C THR A 379 6.42 -21.80 15.68
N ALA A 380 5.99 -22.23 16.87
CA ALA A 380 6.17 -21.47 18.10
C ALA A 380 7.66 -21.26 18.43
N LYS A 381 8.54 -22.17 17.99
CA LYS A 381 9.98 -22.05 18.18
C LYS A 381 10.57 -20.86 17.41
N ASP A 382 10.03 -20.55 16.22
CA ASP A 382 10.56 -19.45 15.42
C ASP A 382 10.36 -18.09 16.12
N LEU A 383 9.30 -17.97 16.94
CA LEU A 383 9.04 -16.78 17.75
C LEU A 383 10.20 -16.42 18.69
N GLU A 384 10.99 -17.39 19.16
CA GLU A 384 12.16 -17.15 20.03
C GLU A 384 13.18 -16.18 19.40
N THR A 385 13.16 -16.05 18.07
CA THR A 385 14.09 -15.20 17.31
C THR A 385 13.41 -14.14 16.45
N HIS A 386 12.07 -14.07 16.50
CA HIS A 386 11.24 -13.25 15.62
C HIS A 386 10.15 -12.47 16.38
N CYS A 387 10.17 -12.53 17.71
CA CYS A 387 9.23 -11.87 18.59
C CYS A 387 9.96 -11.29 19.79
N MET A 388 9.59 -10.08 20.20
CA MET A 388 10.09 -9.46 21.42
C MET A 388 9.00 -8.58 22.03
N ASP A 389 8.87 -8.57 23.36
CA ASP A 389 8.00 -7.62 24.04
C ASP A 389 8.43 -6.18 23.72
N LEU A 390 7.46 -5.30 23.44
CA LEU A 390 7.69 -3.92 23.03
C LEU A 390 8.33 -3.08 24.13
N ASP A 391 8.00 -3.33 25.40
CA ASP A 391 8.58 -2.58 26.51
C ASP A 391 10.03 -3.02 26.77
N GLU A 392 10.35 -4.30 26.57
CA GLU A 392 11.75 -4.78 26.54
C GLU A 392 12.52 -4.23 25.33
N PHE A 393 11.92 -4.23 24.14
CA PHE A 393 12.52 -3.64 22.95
C PHE A 393 12.80 -2.15 23.16
N ALA A 394 11.88 -1.42 23.79
CA ALA A 394 12.03 0.00 24.10
C ALA A 394 13.23 0.31 25.01
N LYS A 395 13.71 -0.66 25.79
CA LYS A 395 14.89 -0.51 26.66
C LYS A 395 16.22 -0.64 25.89
N LEU A 396 16.20 -1.15 24.66
CA LEU A 396 17.41 -1.31 23.84
C LEU A 396 18.09 0.04 23.57
N LYS A 397 19.42 0.04 23.69
CA LYS A 397 20.30 1.17 23.39
C LYS A 397 21.55 0.66 22.69
N GLY A 398 21.88 1.24 21.54
CA GLY A 398 23.03 0.82 20.74
C GLY A 398 22.73 -0.44 19.93
N GLN A 399 23.74 -1.27 19.69
CA GLN A 399 23.64 -2.44 18.82
C GLN A 399 22.99 -3.64 19.52
N PHE A 400 22.09 -4.31 18.81
CA PHE A 400 21.39 -5.50 19.23
C PHE A 400 21.18 -6.44 18.03
N ARG A 401 21.16 -7.75 18.29
CA ARG A 401 20.88 -8.77 17.27
C ARG A 401 20.03 -9.88 17.88
N LEU A 402 18.99 -10.29 17.15
CA LEU A 402 18.18 -11.46 17.46
C LEU A 402 17.94 -12.25 16.17
N GLY A 403 18.52 -13.44 16.08
CA GLY A 403 18.57 -14.19 14.82
C GLY A 403 19.25 -13.39 13.70
N GLU A 404 18.55 -13.24 12.58
CA GLU A 404 18.98 -12.43 11.43
C GLU A 404 18.51 -10.97 11.48
N MET A 405 17.79 -10.57 12.53
CA MET A 405 17.44 -9.17 12.75
C MET A 405 18.57 -8.46 13.48
N THR A 406 18.94 -7.29 12.97
CA THR A 406 19.86 -6.35 13.61
C THR A 406 19.16 -5.04 13.91
N PHE A 407 19.44 -4.48 15.08
CA PHE A 407 18.95 -3.19 15.50
C PHE A 407 20.13 -2.34 16.02
N GLU A 408 20.15 -1.05 15.67
CA GLU A 408 21.07 -0.07 16.24
C GLU A 408 20.32 1.20 16.64
N GLY A 409 20.65 1.78 17.80
CA GLY A 409 20.12 3.07 18.24
C GLY A 409 19.13 2.98 19.40
N SER A 410 18.07 3.79 19.37
CA SER A 410 17.09 3.89 20.47
C SER A 410 15.83 3.05 20.23
N GLY A 411 15.69 1.94 20.96
CA GLY A 411 14.48 1.11 20.90
C GLY A 411 13.23 1.89 21.30
N LYS A 412 13.36 2.83 22.25
CA LYS A 412 12.25 3.69 22.67
C LYS A 412 11.72 4.55 21.53
N LEU A 413 12.58 5.23 20.78
CA LEU A 413 12.15 6.07 19.66
C LEU A 413 11.50 5.24 18.55
N PHE A 414 12.01 4.03 18.31
CA PHE A 414 11.43 3.08 17.37
C PHE A 414 9.99 2.68 17.77
N VAL A 415 9.81 2.18 19.01
CA VAL A 415 8.50 1.74 19.52
C VAL A 415 7.51 2.90 19.59
N ASP A 416 7.92 4.06 20.11
CA ASP A 416 7.08 5.24 20.16
C ASP A 416 6.65 5.70 18.76
N GLY A 417 7.53 5.58 17.76
CA GLY A 417 7.24 5.92 16.36
C GLY A 417 6.11 5.07 15.80
N PHE A 418 6.18 3.75 15.97
CA PHE A 418 5.10 2.85 15.53
C PHE A 418 3.79 3.07 16.31
N ARG A 419 3.85 3.18 17.65
CA ARG A 419 2.65 3.44 18.47
C ARG A 419 1.94 4.73 18.04
N LYS A 420 2.69 5.81 17.82
CA LYS A 420 2.12 7.09 17.32
C LYS A 420 1.49 6.93 15.95
N ARG A 421 2.15 6.21 15.02
CA ARG A 421 1.61 5.96 13.68
C ARG A 421 0.28 5.19 13.75
N ILE A 422 0.19 4.17 14.59
CA ILE A 422 -1.04 3.37 14.73
C ILE A 422 -2.19 4.19 15.30
N GLU A 423 -1.95 4.97 16.36
CA GLU A 423 -2.98 5.85 16.92
C GLU A 423 -3.42 6.89 15.90
N HIS A 424 -2.48 7.50 15.15
CA HIS A 424 -2.81 8.44 14.10
C HIS A 424 -3.70 7.81 13.00
N ILE A 425 -3.39 6.59 12.56
CA ILE A 425 -4.22 5.87 11.58
C ILE A 425 -5.63 5.61 12.14
N LEU A 426 -5.75 5.22 13.42
CA LEU A 426 -7.06 4.99 14.05
C LEU A 426 -7.87 6.29 14.16
N GLU A 427 -7.23 7.39 14.53
CA GLU A 427 -7.84 8.72 14.56
C GLU A 427 -8.32 9.16 13.17
N GLU A 428 -7.45 9.14 12.16
CA GLU A 428 -7.79 9.57 10.79
C GLU A 428 -8.87 8.69 10.15
N ASN A 429 -8.93 7.41 10.50
CA ASN A 429 -9.98 6.52 10.02
C ASN A 429 -11.31 6.69 10.75
N GLY A 430 -11.35 7.43 11.87
CA GLY A 430 -12.55 7.66 12.65
C GLY A 430 -12.91 6.49 13.55
N ALA A 431 -11.92 5.71 13.99
CA ALA A 431 -12.12 4.58 14.89
C ALA A 431 -12.69 5.04 16.26
N TYR A 432 -12.33 6.25 16.67
CA TYR A 432 -12.80 6.90 17.91
C TYR A 432 -14.03 7.80 17.72
N PHE A 433 -14.73 7.68 16.59
CA PHE A 433 -15.88 8.52 16.29
C PHE A 433 -16.98 8.36 17.36
N ASP A 434 -17.31 9.48 17.99
CA ASP A 434 -18.35 9.63 19.00
C ASP A 434 -19.21 10.89 18.78
N SER A 435 -18.75 11.80 17.91
CA SER A 435 -19.36 13.09 17.62
C SER A 435 -18.81 13.64 16.30
N ASP A 436 -19.45 14.67 15.74
CA ASP A 436 -19.00 15.27 14.47
C ASP A 436 -17.56 15.84 14.49
N ASP A 437 -17.01 16.11 15.69
CA ASP A 437 -15.64 16.61 15.86
C ASP A 437 -14.57 15.50 15.74
N THR A 438 -14.96 14.22 15.87
CA THR A 438 -14.07 13.05 15.84
C THR A 438 -14.24 12.20 14.58
N ARG A 439 -14.82 12.78 13.53
CA ARG A 439 -14.99 12.12 12.22
C ARG A 439 -13.65 11.81 11.58
N GLY A 440 -13.55 10.62 11.01
CA GLY A 440 -12.49 10.24 10.09
C GLY A 440 -13.02 9.64 8.80
N HIS A 441 -12.17 8.91 8.08
CA HIS A 441 -12.47 8.37 6.76
C HIS A 441 -13.70 7.46 6.72
N ALA A 442 -13.97 6.68 7.78
CA ALA A 442 -15.19 5.89 7.87
C ALA A 442 -16.46 6.75 7.79
N GLN A 443 -16.44 7.98 8.30
CA GLN A 443 -17.60 8.86 8.30
C GLN A 443 -17.58 9.89 7.16
N THR A 444 -16.42 10.25 6.61
CA THR A 444 -16.30 11.29 5.58
C THR A 444 -16.34 10.75 4.15
N THR A 445 -16.03 9.48 3.93
CA THR A 445 -15.92 8.91 2.56
C THR A 445 -17.24 8.29 2.07
N GLN A 446 -18.25 8.23 2.93
CA GLN A 446 -19.60 7.76 2.61
C GLN A 446 -20.20 8.57 1.43
N GLY A 447 -20.68 7.89 0.39
CA GLY A 447 -21.34 8.52 -0.77
C GLY A 447 -20.44 8.84 -1.98
N SER A 448 -19.22 8.31 -2.03
CA SER A 448 -18.35 8.39 -3.21
C SER A 448 -18.88 7.51 -4.36
N SER A 449 -18.73 7.96 -5.61
CA SER A 449 -19.08 7.19 -6.82
C SER A 449 -17.92 7.17 -7.81
N TYR A 450 -17.79 6.14 -8.66
CA TYR A 450 -16.72 6.06 -9.65
C TYR A 450 -17.25 6.23 -11.07
N SER A 451 -16.63 7.16 -11.80
CA SER A 451 -16.90 7.39 -13.21
C SER A 451 -15.91 6.64 -14.09
N LEU A 452 -16.39 6.18 -15.25
CA LEU A 452 -15.59 5.41 -16.20
C LEU A 452 -14.83 6.32 -17.17
N LEU A 453 -13.62 5.93 -17.51
CA LEU A 453 -12.81 6.47 -18.59
C LEU A 453 -12.38 5.34 -19.53
N GLN A 454 -12.69 5.49 -20.82
CA GLN A 454 -12.44 4.45 -21.82
C GLN A 454 -11.14 4.73 -22.61
N PRO A 455 -10.33 3.70 -22.92
CA PRO A 455 -9.21 3.84 -23.84
C PRO A 455 -9.69 3.86 -25.31
N TYR A 456 -8.81 4.26 -26.23
CA TYR A 456 -9.04 4.05 -27.66
C TYR A 456 -9.11 2.53 -27.95
N PRO A 457 -10.18 2.04 -28.61
CA PRO A 457 -10.39 0.60 -28.78
C PRO A 457 -9.61 0.00 -29.97
N GLN A 458 -9.18 0.82 -30.93
CA GLN A 458 -8.53 0.36 -32.17
C GLN A 458 -7.62 1.43 -32.80
N GLY A 459 -6.88 1.03 -33.83
CA GLY A 459 -5.99 1.92 -34.58
C GLY A 459 -4.69 2.26 -33.83
N PRO A 460 -3.90 3.23 -34.34
CA PRO A 460 -2.57 3.51 -33.82
C PRO A 460 -2.50 3.91 -32.34
N LEU A 461 -3.62 4.40 -31.78
CA LEU A 461 -3.78 4.84 -30.39
C LEU A 461 -4.36 3.75 -29.47
N LYS A 462 -4.63 2.53 -29.97
CA LYS A 462 -5.25 1.44 -29.21
C LYS A 462 -4.59 1.27 -27.83
N GLY A 463 -5.42 1.26 -26.78
CA GLY A 463 -4.99 1.11 -25.39
C GLY A 463 -4.52 2.40 -24.70
N LEU A 464 -4.30 3.51 -25.42
CA LEU A 464 -4.07 4.82 -24.81
C LEU A 464 -5.41 5.47 -24.43
N CYS A 465 -5.38 6.36 -23.44
CA CYS A 465 -6.49 7.25 -23.13
C CYS A 465 -6.34 8.58 -23.89
N PRO A 466 -7.44 9.24 -24.26
CA PRO A 466 -7.39 10.60 -24.78
C PRO A 466 -6.81 11.56 -23.74
N THR A 467 -6.30 12.70 -24.20
CA THR A 467 -5.95 13.78 -23.27
C THR A 467 -7.22 14.31 -22.61
N VAL A 468 -7.27 14.25 -21.29
CA VAL A 468 -8.46 14.60 -20.50
C VAL A 468 -8.03 15.49 -19.33
N SER A 469 -8.85 16.48 -19.02
CA SER A 469 -8.75 17.27 -17.80
C SER A 469 -10.13 17.35 -17.16
N ILE A 470 -10.21 16.94 -15.89
CA ILE A 470 -11.42 16.91 -15.08
C ILE A 470 -11.09 17.66 -13.79
N GLY A 471 -11.98 18.56 -13.37
CA GLY A 471 -11.80 19.31 -12.13
C GLY A 471 -12.97 20.26 -11.93
N ASP A 472 -13.09 20.79 -10.71
CA ASP A 472 -14.18 21.66 -10.36
C ASP A 472 -14.17 22.95 -11.20
N SER A 473 -15.32 23.27 -11.82
CA SER A 473 -15.52 24.47 -12.60
C SER A 473 -15.46 25.71 -11.71
N GLY A 474 -14.25 26.22 -11.45
CA GLY A 474 -14.03 27.39 -10.59
C GLY A 474 -12.58 27.62 -10.19
N GLN A 475 -11.74 26.58 -10.17
CA GLN A 475 -10.29 26.72 -9.96
C GLN A 475 -9.53 26.79 -11.29
N GLY A 476 -9.97 27.71 -12.15
CA GLY A 476 -9.25 28.11 -13.37
C GLY A 476 -8.00 28.91 -13.04
N GLY A 477 -7.10 28.38 -12.21
CA GLY A 477 -5.70 28.76 -12.17
C GLY A 477 -4.98 27.89 -13.20
N ARG A 478 -4.49 28.51 -14.27
CA ARG A 478 -3.50 27.85 -15.13
C ARG A 478 -2.27 27.51 -14.27
N PHE A 479 -1.88 26.23 -14.28
CA PHE A 479 -0.50 25.84 -14.02
C PHE A 479 0.42 26.34 -15.14
#